data_AF-A0A922MHI6-F1
#
_entry.id   AF-A0A922MHI6-F1
#
_cell.length_a   1.000
_cell.length_b   1.000
_cell.length_c   1.000
_cell.angle_alpha   90.00
_cell.angle_beta   90.00
_cell.angle_gamma   90.00
#
_symmetry.space_group_name_H-M   'P 1'
#
loop_
_entity.id
_entity.type
_entity.pdbx_description
1 polymer ?
#
loop_
_entity_poly.entity_id
_entity_poly.type
_entity_poly.pdbx_seq_one_letter_code
_entity_poly.pdbx_strand_id
1 'polypeptide(L)'
;MMELTSALGKARALDGWASNLEGPSEALTSTPLNCNARLRDLLSRPLNERLELLLPVGRPHKETTVPDLQRKKLEDIMVKI
;
A
#
# COMPACT_ATOMS: atom_id res chain seq x y z
N MET A 1 11.70 -15.55 -15.87
CA MET A 1 13.11 -15.15 -15.67
C MET A 1 13.10 -13.96 -14.73
N MET A 2 13.65 -14.13 -13.52
CA MET A 2 13.48 -13.24 -12.38
C MET A 2 14.82 -12.57 -12.12
N GLU A 3 14.95 -11.30 -12.47
CA GLU A 3 16.16 -10.50 -12.20
C GLU A 3 16.01 -9.78 -10.86
N LEU A 4 16.86 -10.17 -9.92
CA LEU A 4 17.13 -9.51 -8.64
C LEU A 4 18.12 -8.37 -8.88
N THR A 5 17.73 -7.11 -8.65
CA THR A 5 18.70 -6.03 -8.42
C THR A 5 18.49 -5.36 -7.05
N SER A 6 19.63 -5.17 -6.41
CA SER A 6 19.91 -4.93 -5.01
C SER A 6 20.06 -3.44 -4.67
N ALA A 7 19.68 -3.10 -3.43
CA ALA A 7 20.13 -2.02 -2.55
C ALA A 7 19.89 -0.53 -2.90
N LEU A 8 19.58 0.21 -1.81
CA LEU A 8 19.57 1.66 -1.60
C LEU A 8 18.27 2.44 -1.94
N GLY A 9 17.50 2.73 -0.88
CA GLY A 9 17.00 4.09 -0.65
C GLY A 9 15.91 4.67 -1.56
N LYS A 10 15.13 3.86 -2.27
CA LYS A 10 13.96 4.34 -3.01
C LYS A 10 12.82 3.36 -2.82
N ALA A 11 11.65 3.85 -2.42
CA ALA A 11 10.41 3.19 -2.76
C ALA A 11 10.40 3.12 -4.30
N ARG A 12 10.93 2.02 -4.85
CA ARG A 12 11.02 1.80 -6.30
C ARG A 12 9.62 1.39 -6.73
N ALA A 13 8.73 2.39 -6.81
CA ALA A 13 7.63 2.33 -7.76
C ALA A 13 8.32 2.13 -9.12
N LEU A 14 8.36 0.88 -9.55
CA LEU A 14 8.64 0.40 -10.90
C LEU A 14 8.83 1.56 -11.90
N ASP A 15 10.08 1.88 -12.23
CA ASP A 15 10.42 2.88 -13.24
C ASP A 15 9.74 2.45 -14.56
N GLY A 16 8.61 3.09 -14.91
CA GLY A 16 7.83 2.86 -16.12
C GLY A 16 6.41 2.26 -15.96
N TRP A 17 6.01 1.78 -14.78
CA TRP A 17 4.61 1.31 -14.58
C TRP A 17 3.66 2.46 -14.24
N ALA A 18 4.16 3.47 -13.51
CA ALA A 18 3.37 4.65 -13.15
C ALA A 18 2.99 5.49 -14.38
N SER A 19 3.80 5.48 -15.45
CA SER A 19 3.49 6.16 -16.72
C SER A 19 2.32 5.53 -17.48
N ASN A 20 1.90 4.31 -17.13
CA ASN A 20 0.70 3.67 -17.70
C ASN A 20 -0.57 3.90 -16.85
N LEU A 21 -0.45 4.58 -15.71
CA LEU A 21 -1.56 4.93 -14.82
C LEU A 21 -2.16 6.29 -15.22
N GLU A 22 -2.66 6.42 -16.45
CA GLU A 22 -3.51 7.57 -16.80
C GLU A 22 -4.90 7.41 -16.14
N GLY A 23 -5.35 8.37 -15.34
CA GLY A 23 -6.65 8.31 -14.64
C GLY A 23 -6.55 7.99 -13.14
N PRO A 24 -7.69 7.87 -12.43
CA PRO A 24 -7.70 7.67 -10.99
C PRO A 24 -7.05 6.33 -10.62
N SER A 25 -6.25 6.33 -9.56
CA SER A 25 -5.64 5.15 -8.95
C SER A 25 -6.18 4.96 -7.54
N GLU A 26 -6.45 3.71 -7.19
CA GLU A 26 -6.97 3.32 -5.88
C GLU A 26 -5.91 2.55 -5.09
N ALA A 27 -6.03 2.62 -3.77
CA ALA A 27 -5.19 1.86 -2.85
C ALA A 27 -5.98 1.37 -1.65
N LEU A 28 -5.59 0.19 -1.13
CA LEU A 28 -6.12 -0.36 0.11
C LEU A 28 -5.05 -0.29 1.20
N THR A 29 -5.28 0.54 2.21
CA THR A 29 -4.42 0.62 3.39
C THR A 29 -4.43 -0.71 4.14
N SER A 30 -3.31 -1.43 4.16
CA SER A 30 -3.19 -2.70 4.88
C SER A 30 -1.99 -2.71 5.84
N THR A 31 -2.22 -3.29 7.02
CA THR A 31 -1.21 -3.57 8.06
C THR A 31 -1.08 -5.09 8.19
N PRO A 32 -0.26 -5.76 7.36
CA PRO A 32 -0.21 -7.22 7.30
C PRO A 32 0.48 -7.79 8.55
N LEU A 33 -0.31 -7.96 9.62
CA LEU A 33 0.14 -8.46 10.92
C LEU A 33 0.88 -9.80 10.75
N ASN A 34 1.94 -9.98 11.54
CA ASN A 34 2.80 -11.17 11.55
C ASN A 34 3.65 -11.40 10.28
N CYS A 35 3.57 -10.52 9.27
CA CYS A 35 4.35 -10.67 8.03
C CYS A 35 5.70 -9.94 8.05
N ASN A 36 5.97 -9.14 9.09
CA ASN A 36 7.13 -8.24 9.15
C ASN A 36 8.47 -8.94 8.92
N ALA A 37 8.72 -10.08 9.57
CA ALA A 37 9.98 -10.81 9.39
C ALA A 37 10.14 -11.34 7.97
N ARG A 38 9.10 -12.02 7.46
CA ARG A 38 9.13 -12.63 6.11
C ARG A 38 9.24 -11.60 5.00
N LEU A 39 8.52 -10.48 5.11
CA LEU A 39 8.56 -9.42 4.10
C LEU A 39 9.87 -8.64 4.13
N ARG A 40 10.45 -8.42 5.31
CA ARG A 40 11.79 -7.84 5.44
C ARG A 40 12.83 -8.72 4.75
N ASP A 41 12.81 -10.02 5.02
CA ASP A 41 13.76 -10.96 4.45
C ASP A 41 13.57 -11.08 2.92
N LEU A 42 12.31 -11.18 2.46
CA LEU A 42 11.96 -11.23 1.03
C LEU A 42 12.43 -10.00 0.27
N LEU A 43 12.26 -8.81 0.85
CA LEU A 43 12.63 -7.53 0.23
C LEU A 43 14.06 -7.11 0.56
N SER A 44 14.85 -7.97 1.22
CA SER A 44 16.23 -7.70 1.62
C SER A 44 16.38 -6.38 2.38
N ARG A 45 15.42 -6.07 3.26
CA ARG A 45 15.45 -4.86 4.11
C ARG A 45 16.28 -5.13 5.37
N PRO A 46 17.00 -4.13 5.90
CA PRO A 46 17.86 -4.32 7.05
C PRO A 46 17.05 -4.52 8.34
N LEU A 47 17.70 -5.07 9.37
CA LEU A 47 17.05 -5.41 10.65
C LEU A 47 16.43 -4.21 11.38
N ASN A 48 16.94 -3.01 11.15
CA ASN A 48 16.43 -1.77 11.73
C ASN A 48 15.20 -1.22 10.99
N GLU A 49 14.76 -1.87 9.91
CA GLU A 49 13.52 -1.51 9.22
C GLU A 49 12.37 -2.44 9.58
N ARG A 50 11.21 -1.82 9.79
CA ARG A 50 9.97 -2.48 10.12
C ARG A 50 8.88 -2.04 9.16
N LEU A 51 8.16 -3.01 8.61
CA LEU A 51 6.99 -2.74 7.78
C LEU A 51 5.86 -2.23 8.66
N GLU A 52 5.34 -1.04 8.35
CA GLU A 52 4.15 -0.49 9.00
C GLU A 52 2.95 -0.40 8.07
N LEU A 53 3.17 -0.21 6.77
CA LEU A 53 2.10 -0.09 5.81
C LEU A 53 2.45 -0.75 4.49
N LEU A 54 1.49 -1.50 3.94
CA LEU A 54 1.54 -2.05 2.59
C LEU A 54 0.37 -1.49 1.77
N LEU A 55 0.70 -0.84 0.66
CA LEU A 55 -0.25 -0.18 -0.23
C LEU A 55 -0.20 -0.82 -1.63
N PRO A 56 -1.14 -1.72 -1.99
CA PRO A 56 -1.35 -2.07 -3.39
C PRO A 56 -1.88 -0.83 -4.11
N VAL A 57 -1.20 -0.39 -5.18
CA VAL A 57 -1.60 0.76 -6.00
C VAL A 57 -1.88 0.28 -7.42
N GLY A 58 -3.03 0.65 -7.97
CA GLY A 58 -3.42 0.29 -9.33
C GLY A 58 -4.80 0.84 -9.68
N ARG A 59 -5.37 0.30 -10.76
CA ARG A 59 -6.77 0.55 -11.14
C ARG A 59 -7.65 -0.59 -10.62
N PRO A 60 -8.93 -0.36 -10.32
CA PRO A 60 -9.80 -1.42 -9.87
C PRO A 60 -10.09 -2.36 -11.04
N HIS A 61 -10.36 -3.62 -10.74
CA HIS A 61 -10.95 -4.52 -11.71
C HIS A 61 -12.36 -4.02 -12.08
N LYS A 62 -12.85 -4.32 -13.28
CA LYS A 62 -14.22 -3.91 -13.71
C LYS A 62 -15.33 -4.41 -12.79
N GLU A 63 -15.05 -5.47 -12.04
CA GLU A 63 -15.96 -6.12 -11.10
C GLU A 63 -15.60 -5.84 -9.62
N THR A 64 -14.70 -4.88 -9.35
CA THR A 64 -14.36 -4.51 -7.98
C THR A 64 -15.59 -3.95 -7.27
N THR A 65 -16.00 -4.62 -6.20
CA THR A 65 -17.04 -4.14 -5.28
C THR A 65 -16.39 -3.54 -4.04
N VAL A 66 -17.04 -2.53 -3.46
CA VAL A 66 -16.71 -2.02 -2.12
C VAL A 66 -17.89 -2.31 -1.18
N PRO A 67 -17.64 -2.58 0.11
CA PRO A 67 -18.73 -2.67 1.07
C PRO A 67 -19.41 -1.31 1.20
N ASP A 68 -20.74 -1.32 1.36
CA ASP A 68 -21.55 -0.12 1.56
C ASP A 68 -21.40 0.43 3.00
N LEU A 69 -20.19 0.89 3.31
CA LEU A 69 -19.86 1.50 4.60
C LEU A 69 -20.16 3.00 4.56
N GLN A 70 -20.95 3.46 5.53
CA GLN A 70 -21.28 4.87 5.69
C GLN A 70 -20.32 5.54 6.69
N ARG A 71 -19.88 6.76 6.37
CA ARG A 71 -19.10 7.57 7.32
C ARG A 71 -19.99 8.01 8.48
N LYS A 72 -19.41 8.15 9.68
CA LYS A 72 -20.08 8.75 10.83
C LYS A 72 -20.50 10.19 10.51
N LYS A 73 -21.60 10.67 11.10
CA LYS A 73 -22.00 12.07 10.97
C LYS A 73 -21.00 12.96 11.70
N LEU A 74 -20.95 14.25 11.33
CA LEU A 74 -20.04 15.20 11.95
C LEU A 74 -20.28 15.31 13.47
N GLU A 75 -21.54 15.33 13.88
CA GLU A 75 -21.95 15.37 15.29
C GLU A 75 -21.44 14.18 16.13
N ASP A 76 -21.13 13.03 15.49
CA ASP A 76 -20.64 11.83 16.19
C ASP A 76 -19.12 11.86 16.46
N ILE A 77 -18.38 12.77 15.81
CA ILE A 77 -16.91 12.80 15.85
C ILE A 77 -16.32 14.16 16.26
N MET A 78 -17.10 15.25 16.18
CA MET A 78 -16.62 16.60 16.50
C MET A 78 -17.04 17.02 17.92
N VAL A 79 -16.06 17.30 18.78
CA VAL A 79 -16.27 17.90 20.10
C VAL A 79 -15.81 19.35 20.05
N LYS A 80 -16.69 20.29 20.42
CA LYS A 80 -16.35 21.70 20.59
C LYS A 80 -16.18 21.97 22.09
N ILE A 81 -14.97 22.38 22.48
CA ILE A 81 -14.61 22.76 23.86
C ILE A 81 -14.80 24.28 24.01
#